data_AF-A0A5H2PF16-F1
#
_entry.id   AF-A0A5H2PF16-F1
#
_cell.length_a   1.000
_cell.length_b   1.000
_cell.length_c   1.000
_cell.angle_alpha   90.00
_cell.angle_beta   90.00
_cell.angle_gamma   90.00
#
_symmetry.space_group_name_H-M   'P 1'
#
loop_
_entity.id
_entity.type
_entity.pdbx_description
1 polymer ?
#
loop_
_entity_poly.entity_id
_entity_poly.type
_entity_poly.pdbx_seq_one_letter_code
_entity_poly.pdbx_strand_id
1 'polypeptide(L)'
;RFVTDIYSLDNGFLKRFYKFIFLFFRILMSIILLFCMVKDAVIVFPFIVFLIYSLVFKKFSRGCKEAQRGYLRCHSPLCNIYSNTISGKSVINVYEKNWYHLGIYERYVETFRNYCLLKWAITIWASFYIRLIFLILTSYFIMHPHIFFNKMGNLYQGGNYEKIIGTIGYCITFSSRLGVLTKILLCDYTYVEKEMCCVQRLEEFSKLPHEKDCLEEERGEVTPKCDEMEMKGKFDNSGESTSPLPTGIVDPPAIDQSKEKYGVYLENVFVSYKKKVVLDKN
;
A
#
# COMPACT_ATOMS: atom_id res chain seq x y z
N ARG A 1 5.56 11.51 -5.81
CA ARG A 1 5.46 10.20 -5.12
C ARG A 1 6.18 10.25 -3.78
N PHE A 2 7.49 10.53 -3.75
CA PHE A 2 8.27 10.66 -2.51
C PHE A 2 7.73 11.69 -1.50
N VAL A 3 7.48 12.93 -1.93
CA VAL A 3 6.90 13.99 -1.07
C VAL A 3 5.55 13.57 -0.48
N THR A 4 4.71 12.88 -1.26
CA THR A 4 3.40 12.40 -0.81
C THR A 4 3.53 11.28 0.21
N ASP A 5 4.49 10.36 0.00
CA ASP A 5 4.72 9.22 0.89
C ASP A 5 5.29 9.67 2.25
N ILE A 6 6.23 10.64 2.26
CA ILE A 6 6.75 11.28 3.49
C ILE A 6 5.65 12.05 4.22
N TYR A 7 4.88 12.88 3.50
CA TYR A 7 3.78 13.63 4.11
C TYR A 7 2.73 12.71 4.76
N SER A 8 2.46 11.56 4.14
CA SER A 8 1.52 10.57 4.67
C SER A 8 2.04 9.93 5.96
N LEU A 9 3.36 9.69 6.04
CA LEU A 9 4.04 9.17 7.21
C LEU A 9 4.01 10.17 8.36
N ASP A 10 4.50 11.40 8.14
CA ASP A 10 4.65 12.42 9.18
C ASP A 10 3.30 12.86 9.76
N ASN A 11 2.33 13.16 8.89
CA ASN A 11 1.10 13.81 9.31
C ASN A 11 -0.04 12.83 9.61
N GLY A 12 0.02 11.62 9.04
CA GLY A 12 -1.13 10.73 8.97
C GLY A 12 -0.97 9.40 9.71
N PHE A 13 0.21 8.78 9.60
CA PHE A 13 0.39 7.39 10.02
C PHE A 13 0.22 7.19 11.53
N LEU A 14 1.01 7.90 12.34
CA LEU A 14 1.09 7.66 13.78
C LEU A 14 -0.24 7.94 14.49
N LYS A 15 -0.93 9.02 14.10
CA LYS A 15 -2.27 9.36 14.61
C LYS A 15 -3.31 8.28 14.30
N ARG A 16 -3.31 7.73 13.08
CA ARG A 16 -4.26 6.68 12.67
C ARG A 16 -3.92 5.33 13.29
N PHE A 17 -2.64 5.01 13.41
CA PHE A 17 -2.17 3.79 14.07
C PHE A 17 -2.55 3.77 15.55
N TYR A 18 -2.34 4.88 16.27
CA TYR A 18 -2.83 5.05 17.64
C TYR A 18 -4.35 4.84 17.73
N LYS A 19 -5.12 5.47 16.84
CA LYS A 19 -6.58 5.33 16.80
C LYS A 19 -7.01 3.87 16.56
N PHE A 20 -6.32 3.15 15.69
CA PHE A 20 -6.57 1.74 15.43
C PHE A 20 -6.33 0.88 16.68
N ILE A 21 -5.17 1.04 17.33
CA ILE A 21 -4.83 0.32 18.57
C ILE A 21 -5.85 0.62 19.67
N PHE A 22 -6.15 1.89 19.90
CA PHE A 22 -7.13 2.31 20.91
C PHE A 22 -8.50 1.66 20.65
N LEU A 23 -8.94 1.64 19.40
CA LEU A 23 -10.23 1.08 19.03
C LEU A 23 -10.25 -0.44 19.13
N PHE A 24 -9.13 -1.11 18.80
CA PHE A 24 -8.95 -2.55 19.01
C PHE A 24 -9.09 -2.92 20.49
N PHE A 25 -8.36 -2.25 21.39
CA PHE A 25 -8.46 -2.49 22.83
C PHE A 25 -9.85 -2.17 23.37
N ARG A 26 -10.49 -1.11 22.86
CA ARG A 26 -11.88 -0.81 23.23
C ARG A 26 -12.82 -1.95 22.87
N ILE A 27 -12.71 -2.54 21.67
CA ILE A 27 -13.52 -3.70 21.28
C ILE A 27 -13.19 -4.91 22.16
N LEU A 28 -11.91 -5.18 22.43
CA LEU A 28 -11.49 -6.29 23.27
C LEU A 28 -12.07 -6.20 24.69
N MET A 29 -11.88 -5.06 25.35
CA MET A 29 -12.45 -4.81 26.69
C MET A 29 -13.96 -4.89 26.66
N SER A 30 -14.56 -4.45 25.56
CA SER A 30 -15.99 -4.58 25.38
C SER A 30 -16.43 -6.04 25.36
N ILE A 31 -15.78 -6.88 24.57
CA ILE A 31 -16.10 -8.31 24.48
C ILE A 31 -15.90 -9.00 25.84
N ILE A 32 -14.82 -8.68 26.57
CA ILE A 32 -14.57 -9.21 27.91
C ILE A 32 -15.71 -8.85 28.87
N LEU A 33 -16.16 -7.60 28.86
CA LEU A 33 -17.27 -7.15 29.70
C LEU A 33 -18.56 -7.92 29.38
N LEU A 34 -18.81 -8.20 28.10
CA LEU A 34 -19.97 -8.96 27.65
C LEU A 34 -19.91 -10.41 28.17
N PHE A 35 -18.73 -11.04 28.18
CA PHE A 35 -18.54 -12.38 28.76
C PHE A 35 -18.70 -12.40 30.28
N CYS A 36 -18.28 -11.35 30.98
CA CYS A 36 -18.50 -11.22 32.41
C CYS A 36 -20.00 -11.12 32.76
N MET A 37 -20.80 -10.47 31.90
CA MET A 37 -22.24 -10.29 32.12
C MET A 37 -23.07 -11.51 31.76
N VAL A 38 -22.73 -12.20 30.66
CA VAL A 38 -23.46 -13.39 30.18
C VAL A 38 -22.45 -14.47 29.82
N LYS A 39 -22.26 -15.44 30.72
CA LYS A 39 -21.33 -16.57 30.52
C LYS A 39 -21.67 -17.39 29.27
N ASP A 40 -22.95 -17.56 28.96
CA ASP A 40 -23.41 -18.32 27.80
C ASP A 40 -23.05 -17.66 26.46
N ALA A 41 -22.71 -16.37 26.46
CA ALA A 41 -22.28 -15.65 25.26
C ALA A 41 -20.92 -16.14 24.73
N VAL A 42 -20.11 -16.82 25.56
CA VAL A 42 -18.81 -17.38 25.17
C VAL A 42 -18.94 -18.39 24.05
N ILE A 43 -20.07 -19.10 23.94
CA ILE A 43 -20.30 -20.09 22.87
C ILE A 43 -20.72 -19.42 21.56
N VAL A 44 -21.56 -18.39 21.63
CA VAL A 44 -22.11 -17.71 20.43
C VAL A 44 -21.10 -16.74 19.82
N PHE A 45 -20.28 -16.09 20.63
CA PHE A 45 -19.31 -15.12 20.15
C PHE A 45 -18.27 -15.65 19.13
N PRO A 46 -17.62 -16.82 19.31
CA PRO A 46 -16.69 -17.35 18.32
C PRO A 46 -17.37 -17.64 16.98
N PHE A 47 -18.65 -18.05 16.99
CA PHE A 47 -19.43 -18.22 15.77
C PHE A 47 -19.63 -16.88 15.03
N ILE A 48 -19.94 -15.80 15.76
CA ILE A 48 -20.04 -14.45 15.19
C ILE A 48 -18.70 -13.98 14.62
N VAL A 49 -17.59 -14.16 15.35
CA VAL A 49 -16.25 -13.80 14.86
C VAL A 49 -15.90 -14.58 13.59
N PHE A 50 -16.21 -15.88 13.58
CA PHE A 50 -16.00 -16.73 12.41
C PHE A 50 -16.82 -16.24 11.19
N LEU A 51 -18.09 -15.87 11.39
CA LEU A 51 -18.93 -15.30 10.33
C LEU A 51 -18.36 -13.99 9.80
N ILE A 52 -17.94 -13.08 10.69
CA ILE A 52 -17.33 -11.80 10.29
C ILE A 52 -16.06 -12.04 9.48
N TYR A 53 -15.20 -12.95 9.94
CA TYR A 53 -13.93 -13.25 9.27
C TYR A 53 -14.16 -13.87 7.87
N SER A 54 -14.99 -14.91 7.80
CA SER A 54 -15.21 -15.70 6.59
C SER A 54 -16.02 -14.95 5.54
N LEU A 55 -17.09 -14.26 5.94
CA LEU A 55 -18.00 -13.58 5.01
C LEU A 55 -17.51 -12.19 4.62
N VAL A 56 -17.05 -11.41 5.60
CA VAL A 56 -16.77 -9.98 5.40
C VAL A 56 -15.28 -9.72 5.26
N PHE A 57 -14.47 -10.04 6.27
CA PHE A 57 -13.07 -9.60 6.36
C PHE A 57 -12.25 -10.04 5.14
N LYS A 58 -12.30 -11.34 4.78
CA LYS A 58 -11.50 -11.88 3.66
C LYS A 58 -11.89 -11.27 2.31
N LYS A 59 -13.19 -11.09 2.04
CA LYS A 59 -13.69 -10.50 0.80
C LYS A 59 -13.43 -9.00 0.75
N PHE A 60 -13.69 -8.31 1.85
CA PHE A 60 -13.48 -6.87 1.98
C PHE A 60 -12.00 -6.50 1.83
N SER A 61 -11.09 -7.16 2.54
CA SER A 61 -9.65 -6.86 2.45
C SER A 61 -9.13 -7.05 1.02
N ARG A 62 -9.50 -8.15 0.36
CA ARG A 62 -9.14 -8.38 -1.06
C ARG A 62 -9.72 -7.32 -1.99
N GLY A 63 -11.00 -6.99 -1.84
CA GLY A 63 -11.67 -5.97 -2.63
C GLY A 63 -11.04 -4.58 -2.45
N CYS A 64 -10.73 -4.18 -1.21
CA CYS A 64 -10.07 -2.93 -0.91
C CYS A 64 -8.66 -2.86 -1.50
N LYS A 65 -7.88 -3.94 -1.44
CA LYS A 65 -6.55 -4.02 -2.06
C LYS A 65 -6.63 -3.80 -3.56
N GLU A 66 -7.55 -4.48 -4.23
CA GLU A 66 -7.68 -4.38 -5.68
C GLU A 66 -8.21 -3.02 -6.13
N ALA A 67 -9.23 -2.49 -5.44
CA ALA A 67 -9.73 -1.14 -5.70
C ALA A 67 -8.66 -0.07 -5.46
N GLN A 68 -7.81 -0.24 -4.44
CA GLN A 68 -6.72 0.67 -4.13
C GLN A 68 -5.59 0.59 -5.18
N ARG A 69 -5.27 -0.60 -5.70
CA ARG A 69 -4.33 -0.78 -6.82
C ARG A 69 -4.84 -0.11 -8.08
N GLY A 70 -6.11 -0.32 -8.43
CA GLY A 70 -6.76 0.35 -9.55
C GLY A 70 -6.73 1.87 -9.42
N TYR A 71 -7.08 2.39 -8.24
CA TYR A 71 -6.99 3.82 -7.93
C TYR A 71 -5.58 4.39 -8.16
N LEU A 72 -4.55 3.74 -7.63
CA LEU A 72 -3.16 4.19 -7.78
C LEU A 72 -2.68 4.11 -9.24
N ARG A 73 -3.08 3.07 -9.98
CA ARG A 73 -2.76 2.89 -11.40
C ARG A 73 -3.37 3.98 -12.27
N CYS A 74 -4.54 4.50 -11.93
CA CYS A 74 -5.16 5.62 -12.64
C CYS A 74 -4.61 6.98 -12.21
N HIS A 75 -4.23 7.15 -10.95
CA HIS A 75 -3.73 8.43 -10.43
C HIS A 75 -2.38 8.85 -11.05
N SER A 76 -1.42 7.92 -11.15
CA SER A 76 -0.09 8.22 -11.71
C SER A 76 -0.11 8.76 -13.16
N PRO A 77 -0.78 8.13 -14.13
CA PRO A 77 -0.85 8.64 -15.49
C PRO A 77 -1.62 9.97 -15.56
N LEU A 78 -2.62 10.18 -14.70
CA LEU A 78 -3.35 11.45 -14.65
C LEU A 78 -2.43 12.62 -14.27
N CYS A 79 -1.58 12.46 -13.25
CA CYS A 79 -0.57 13.45 -12.90
C CYS A 79 0.45 13.67 -14.02
N ASN A 80 0.84 12.60 -14.73
CA ASN A 80 1.79 12.70 -15.84
C ASN A 80 1.20 13.47 -17.03
N ILE A 81 -0.05 13.17 -17.40
CA ILE A 81 -0.77 13.92 -18.45
C ILE A 81 -0.88 15.39 -18.07
N TYR A 82 -1.21 15.69 -16.80
CA TYR A 82 -1.28 17.06 -16.31
C TYR A 82 0.07 17.80 -16.43
N SER A 83 1.14 17.17 -15.96
CA SER A 83 2.50 17.73 -16.04
C SER A 83 2.93 17.96 -17.49
N ASN A 84 2.73 16.97 -18.37
CA ASN A 84 3.11 17.07 -19.78
C ASN A 84 2.30 18.11 -20.54
N THR A 85 1.01 18.29 -20.19
CA THR A 85 0.16 19.30 -20.81
C THR A 85 0.60 20.71 -20.41
N ILE A 86 1.00 20.93 -19.16
CA ILE A 86 1.52 22.23 -18.70
C ILE A 86 2.85 22.57 -19.39
N SER A 87 3.78 21.61 -19.43
CA SER A 87 5.09 21.80 -20.07
C SER A 87 4.97 21.96 -21.60
N GLY A 88 4.06 21.20 -22.23
CA GLY A 88 3.84 21.19 -23.69
C GLY A 88 2.80 22.19 -24.20
N LYS A 89 2.29 23.10 -23.37
CA LYS A 89 1.13 23.96 -23.69
C LYS A 89 1.28 24.73 -25.01
N SER A 90 2.49 25.23 -25.29
CA SER A 90 2.77 26.03 -26.50
C SER A 90 2.66 25.16 -27.75
N VAL A 91 3.23 23.96 -27.72
CA VAL A 91 3.19 22.99 -28.80
C VAL A 91 1.74 22.55 -29.06
N ILE A 92 1.00 22.17 -28.01
CA ILE A 92 -0.38 21.71 -28.15
C ILE A 92 -1.27 22.80 -28.78
N ASN A 93 -1.07 24.07 -28.39
CA ASN A 93 -1.80 25.19 -28.95
C ASN A 93 -1.42 25.47 -30.41
N VAL A 94 -0.13 25.43 -30.76
CA VAL A 94 0.33 25.65 -32.16
C VAL A 94 -0.24 24.60 -33.11
N TYR A 95 -0.38 23.36 -32.67
CA TYR A 95 -0.98 22.28 -33.47
C TYR A 95 -2.51 22.20 -33.38
N GLU A 96 -3.15 23.08 -32.61
CA GLU A 96 -4.61 23.13 -32.37
C GLU A 96 -5.23 21.78 -31.93
N LYS A 97 -4.45 20.92 -31.25
CA LYS A 97 -4.89 19.58 -30.81
C LYS A 97 -5.50 19.53 -29.40
N ASN A 98 -6.01 20.66 -28.89
CA ASN A 98 -6.57 20.79 -27.55
C ASN A 98 -7.70 19.77 -27.27
N TRP A 99 -8.63 19.60 -28.20
CA TRP A 99 -9.75 18.66 -28.08
C TRP A 99 -9.31 17.20 -27.95
N TYR A 100 -8.25 16.81 -28.66
CA TYR A 100 -7.72 15.45 -28.59
C TYR A 100 -7.15 15.15 -27.20
N HIS A 101 -6.34 16.06 -26.65
CA HIS A 101 -5.78 15.91 -25.31
C HIS A 101 -6.87 15.95 -24.23
N LEU A 102 -7.90 16.79 -24.40
CA LEU A 102 -9.03 16.86 -23.49
C LEU A 102 -9.84 15.56 -23.47
N GLY A 103 -10.13 14.96 -24.63
CA GLY A 103 -10.83 13.67 -24.69
C GLY A 103 -10.03 12.49 -24.13
N ILE A 104 -8.69 12.53 -24.19
CA ILE A 104 -7.85 11.58 -23.46
C ILE A 104 -7.99 11.78 -21.95
N TYR A 105 -7.86 13.02 -21.48
CA TYR A 105 -7.97 13.36 -20.07
C TYR A 105 -9.32 12.93 -19.48
N GLU A 106 -10.43 13.22 -20.17
CA GLU A 106 -11.78 12.84 -19.74
C GLU A 106 -11.92 11.33 -19.49
N ARG A 107 -11.40 10.49 -20.39
CA ARG A 107 -11.41 9.02 -20.23
C ARG A 107 -10.64 8.56 -18.99
N TYR A 108 -9.48 9.15 -18.70
CA TYR A 108 -8.71 8.82 -17.51
C TYR A 108 -9.42 9.29 -16.22
N VAL A 109 -10.05 10.46 -16.24
CA VAL A 109 -10.84 10.97 -15.11
C VAL A 109 -12.06 10.10 -14.83
N GLU A 110 -12.78 9.68 -15.87
CA GLU A 110 -13.93 8.79 -15.72
C GLU A 110 -13.52 7.44 -15.11
N THR A 111 -12.43 6.87 -15.61
CA THR A 111 -11.87 5.62 -15.06
C THR A 111 -11.49 5.79 -13.59
N PHE A 112 -10.82 6.90 -13.25
CA PHE A 112 -10.46 7.24 -11.87
C PHE A 112 -11.69 7.37 -10.97
N ARG A 113 -12.75 8.05 -11.44
CA ARG A 113 -14.03 8.18 -10.74
C ARG A 113 -14.66 6.83 -10.47
N ASN A 114 -14.66 5.91 -11.44
CA ASN A 114 -15.22 4.57 -11.29
C ASN A 114 -14.50 3.78 -10.18
N TYR A 115 -13.17 3.86 -10.09
CA TYR A 115 -12.42 3.24 -8.98
C TYR A 115 -12.72 3.89 -7.62
N CYS A 116 -12.94 5.21 -7.58
CA CYS A 116 -13.36 5.87 -6.35
C CYS A 116 -14.74 5.36 -5.91
N LEU A 117 -15.71 5.33 -6.82
CA LEU A 117 -17.05 4.81 -6.55
C LEU A 117 -17.02 3.35 -6.09
N LEU A 118 -16.20 2.50 -6.73
CA LEU A 118 -16.02 1.11 -6.33
C LEU A 118 -15.53 1.00 -4.88
N LYS A 119 -14.57 1.84 -4.47
CA LYS A 119 -14.08 1.89 -3.09
C LYS A 119 -15.20 2.26 -2.09
N TRP A 120 -16.04 3.24 -2.43
CA TRP A 120 -17.20 3.61 -1.62
C TRP A 120 -18.21 2.46 -1.53
N ALA A 121 -18.52 1.82 -2.67
CA ALA A 121 -19.44 0.69 -2.74
C ALA A 121 -18.98 -0.49 -1.87
N ILE A 122 -17.69 -0.85 -1.90
CA ILE A 122 -17.12 -1.91 -1.06
C ILE A 122 -17.24 -1.57 0.44
N THR A 123 -17.06 -0.29 0.79
CA THR A 123 -17.20 0.19 2.17
C THR A 123 -18.65 0.12 2.66
N ILE A 124 -19.61 0.50 1.82
CA ILE A 124 -21.05 0.39 2.11
C ILE A 124 -21.46 -1.07 2.25
N TRP A 125 -21.01 -1.92 1.32
CA TRP A 125 -21.22 -3.37 1.35
C TRP A 125 -20.76 -3.97 2.68
N ALA A 126 -19.50 -3.74 3.08
CA ALA A 126 -18.99 -4.28 4.35
C ALA A 126 -19.75 -3.73 5.57
N SER A 127 -20.09 -2.43 5.55
CA SER A 127 -20.90 -1.82 6.61
C SER A 127 -22.27 -2.48 6.76
N PHE A 128 -22.91 -2.86 5.66
CA PHE A 128 -24.21 -3.52 5.66
C PHE A 128 -24.11 -4.93 6.26
N TYR A 129 -23.17 -5.75 5.79
CA TYR A 129 -23.02 -7.13 6.29
C TYR A 129 -22.60 -7.19 7.76
N ILE A 130 -21.70 -6.30 8.23
CA ILE A 130 -21.36 -6.22 9.66
C ILE A 130 -22.61 -5.92 10.49
N ARG A 131 -23.40 -4.92 10.08
CA ARG A 131 -24.64 -4.57 10.79
C ARG A 131 -25.62 -5.74 10.82
N LEU A 132 -25.76 -6.49 9.73
CA LEU A 132 -26.64 -7.66 9.64
C LEU A 132 -26.17 -8.77 10.61
N ILE A 133 -24.87 -9.08 10.67
CA ILE A 133 -24.34 -10.09 11.59
C ILE A 133 -24.57 -9.68 13.05
N PHE A 134 -24.29 -8.42 13.40
CA PHE A 134 -24.53 -7.93 14.76
C PHE A 134 -26.02 -7.83 15.10
N LEU A 135 -26.90 -7.61 14.12
CA LEU A 135 -28.35 -7.66 14.32
C LEU A 135 -28.80 -9.06 14.76
N ILE A 136 -28.25 -10.12 14.15
CA ILE A 136 -28.51 -11.52 14.55
C ILE A 136 -27.99 -11.77 15.97
N LEU A 137 -26.83 -11.21 16.32
CA LEU A 137 -26.32 -11.30 17.70
C LEU A 137 -27.24 -10.57 18.69
N THR A 138 -27.74 -9.38 18.35
CA THR A 138 -28.67 -8.65 19.20
C THR A 138 -30.01 -9.38 19.35
N SER A 139 -30.54 -9.98 18.28
CA SER A 139 -31.77 -10.79 18.37
C SER A 139 -31.59 -12.03 19.25
N TYR A 140 -30.40 -12.64 19.23
CA TYR A 140 -30.04 -13.71 20.18
C TYR A 140 -30.14 -13.24 21.64
N PHE A 141 -29.59 -12.07 21.98
CA PHE A 141 -29.71 -11.52 23.34
C PHE A 141 -31.15 -11.18 23.74
N ILE A 142 -32.00 -10.77 22.79
CA ILE A 142 -33.42 -10.51 23.04
C ILE A 142 -34.18 -11.82 23.32
N MET A 143 -33.86 -12.90 22.59
CA MET A 143 -34.50 -14.20 22.77
C MET A 143 -33.98 -14.99 23.98
N HIS A 144 -32.78 -14.67 24.46
CA HIS A 144 -32.13 -15.30 25.61
C HIS A 144 -33.04 -15.45 26.85
N PRO A 145 -33.70 -14.39 27.38
CA PRO A 145 -34.61 -14.53 28.50
C PRO A 145 -35.76 -15.50 28.23
N HIS A 146 -36.31 -15.56 27.02
CA HIS A 146 -37.45 -16.42 26.69
C HIS A 146 -37.06 -17.91 26.65
N ILE A 147 -35.86 -18.22 26.17
CA ILE A 147 -35.30 -19.58 26.15
C ILE A 147 -35.00 -20.06 27.57
N PHE A 148 -34.44 -19.17 28.41
CA PHE A 148 -34.15 -19.50 29.80
C PHE A 148 -35.40 -19.48 30.68
N PHE A 149 -36.43 -18.70 30.39
CA PHE A 149 -37.67 -18.66 31.18
C PHE A 149 -38.28 -20.05 31.36
N ASN A 150 -38.26 -20.87 30.30
CA ASN A 150 -38.79 -22.24 30.32
C ASN A 150 -37.93 -23.21 31.16
N LYS A 151 -36.64 -22.88 31.39
CA LYS A 151 -35.69 -23.66 32.19
C LYS A 151 -35.53 -23.12 33.62
N MET A 152 -35.92 -21.86 33.85
CA MET A 152 -35.61 -21.05 35.02
C MET A 152 -36.86 -20.60 35.80
N GLY A 153 -38.03 -21.21 35.56
CA GLY A 153 -39.27 -20.92 36.28
C GLY A 153 -39.14 -20.95 37.81
N ASN A 154 -38.16 -21.68 38.35
CA ASN A 154 -37.85 -21.73 39.79
C ASN A 154 -36.89 -20.63 40.30
N LEU A 155 -36.11 -19.94 39.45
CA LEU A 155 -35.15 -18.92 39.89
C LEU A 155 -35.72 -17.49 39.83
N TYR A 156 -36.80 -17.28 39.07
CA TYR A 156 -37.47 -15.98 38.89
C TYR A 156 -38.33 -15.55 40.09
N GLN A 157 -38.53 -16.43 41.08
CA GLN A 157 -39.42 -16.16 42.21
C GLN A 157 -38.80 -15.27 43.30
N GLY A 158 -37.48 -14.97 43.24
CA GLY A 158 -36.80 -14.17 44.26
C GLY A 158 -36.07 -12.96 43.67
N GLY A 159 -36.72 -11.78 43.65
CA GLY A 159 -36.13 -10.42 43.60
C GLY A 159 -35.09 -10.03 42.52
N ASN A 160 -34.55 -10.99 41.76
CA ASN A 160 -33.46 -10.81 40.80
C ASN A 160 -33.96 -10.50 39.39
N TYR A 161 -35.28 -10.40 39.19
CA TYR A 161 -35.89 -10.12 37.90
C TYR A 161 -35.42 -8.78 37.31
N GLU A 162 -35.42 -7.72 38.13
CA GLU A 162 -34.99 -6.38 37.72
C GLU A 162 -33.52 -6.36 37.31
N LYS A 163 -32.65 -7.08 38.04
CA LYS A 163 -31.23 -7.21 37.71
C LYS A 163 -31.01 -7.94 36.39
N ILE A 164 -31.74 -9.03 36.15
CA ILE A 164 -31.64 -9.81 34.90
C ILE A 164 -32.07 -8.96 33.70
N ILE A 165 -33.19 -8.23 33.81
CA ILE A 165 -33.65 -7.32 32.75
C ILE A 165 -32.61 -6.23 32.49
N GLY A 166 -32.06 -5.62 33.54
CA GLY A 166 -31.00 -4.62 33.44
C GLY A 166 -29.77 -5.14 32.70
N THR A 167 -29.31 -6.35 33.03
CA THR A 167 -28.19 -7.01 32.36
C THR A 167 -28.47 -7.29 30.88
N ILE A 168 -29.68 -7.74 30.54
CA ILE A 168 -30.07 -8.00 29.14
C ILE A 168 -30.13 -6.71 28.33
N GLY A 169 -30.76 -5.65 28.87
CA GLY A 169 -30.81 -4.33 28.23
C GLY A 169 -29.41 -3.74 27.99
N TYR A 170 -28.51 -3.97 28.94
CA TYR A 170 -27.09 -3.63 28.79
C TYR A 170 -26.46 -4.40 27.61
N CYS A 171 -26.63 -5.73 27.55
CA CYS A 171 -26.09 -6.57 26.48
C CYS A 171 -26.62 -6.20 25.09
N ILE A 172 -27.90 -5.84 24.97
CA ILE A 172 -28.52 -5.38 23.72
C ILE A 172 -27.85 -4.08 23.25
N THR A 173 -27.77 -3.07 24.11
CA THR A 173 -27.14 -1.78 23.78
C THR A 173 -25.69 -1.97 23.38
N PHE A 174 -25.00 -2.85 24.08
CA PHE A 174 -23.59 -3.11 23.91
C PHE A 174 -23.27 -3.88 22.62
N SER A 175 -24.05 -4.91 22.30
CA SER A 175 -23.93 -5.68 21.05
C SER A 175 -24.15 -4.79 19.82
N SER A 176 -25.13 -3.87 19.87
CA SER A 176 -25.36 -2.89 18.81
C SER A 176 -24.15 -1.96 18.63
N ARG A 177 -23.58 -1.44 19.73
CA ARG A 177 -22.36 -0.62 19.67
C ARG A 177 -21.16 -1.39 19.12
N LEU A 178 -21.00 -2.66 19.46
CA LEU A 178 -19.92 -3.51 18.94
C LEU A 178 -19.95 -3.58 17.40
N GLY A 179 -21.12 -3.60 16.77
CA GLY A 179 -21.24 -3.56 15.31
C GLY A 179 -20.70 -2.26 14.70
N VAL A 180 -21.01 -1.11 15.31
CA VAL A 180 -20.48 0.19 14.87
C VAL A 180 -18.97 0.25 15.06
N LEU A 181 -18.46 -0.22 16.20
CA LEU A 181 -17.03 -0.25 16.49
C LEU A 181 -16.29 -1.16 15.51
N THR A 182 -16.81 -2.36 15.25
CA THR A 182 -16.20 -3.33 14.32
C THR A 182 -16.11 -2.77 12.90
N LYS A 183 -17.14 -2.07 12.44
CA LYS A 183 -17.10 -1.35 11.15
C LYS A 183 -15.93 -0.36 11.12
N ILE A 184 -15.82 0.49 12.14
CA ILE A 184 -14.77 1.51 12.19
C ILE A 184 -13.39 0.85 12.24
N LEU A 185 -13.23 -0.22 13.03
CA LEU A 185 -11.99 -1.01 13.08
C LEU A 185 -11.61 -1.54 11.70
N LEU A 186 -12.56 -2.10 10.95
CA LEU A 186 -12.32 -2.67 9.63
C LEU A 186 -11.87 -1.59 8.62
N CYS A 187 -12.48 -0.41 8.66
CA CYS A 187 -12.04 0.72 7.84
C CYS A 187 -10.64 1.19 8.25
N ASP A 188 -10.41 1.45 9.54
CA ASP A 188 -9.11 1.92 10.05
C ASP A 188 -7.99 0.90 9.75
N TYR A 189 -8.28 -0.41 9.81
CA TYR A 189 -7.37 -1.48 9.39
C TYR A 189 -6.91 -1.29 7.93
N THR A 190 -7.84 -1.11 6.99
CA THR A 190 -7.47 -0.93 5.57
C THR A 190 -6.70 0.36 5.31
N TYR A 191 -6.97 1.41 6.08
CA TYR A 191 -6.19 2.64 6.00
C TYR A 191 -4.78 2.44 6.52
N VAL A 192 -4.61 1.79 7.68
CA VAL A 192 -3.28 1.49 8.24
C VAL A 192 -2.47 0.59 7.30
N GLU A 193 -3.10 -0.44 6.71
CA GLU A 193 -2.46 -1.31 5.72
C GLU A 193 -1.94 -0.52 4.50
N LYS A 194 -2.72 0.46 4.03
CA LYS A 194 -2.29 1.35 2.95
C LYS A 194 -1.06 2.18 3.36
N GLU A 195 -1.08 2.79 4.53
CA GLU A 195 0.03 3.63 5.00
C GLU A 195 1.30 2.81 5.24
N MET A 196 1.17 1.58 5.76
CA MET A 196 2.29 0.66 5.95
C MET A 196 2.96 0.31 4.61
N CYS A 197 2.19 0.20 3.52
CA CYS A 197 2.75 0.05 2.17
C CYS A 197 3.55 1.28 1.71
N CYS A 198 3.18 2.49 2.14
CA CYS A 198 4.00 3.69 1.90
C CYS A 198 5.31 3.63 2.68
N VAL A 199 5.26 3.22 3.95
CA VAL A 199 6.46 3.05 4.80
C VAL A 199 7.41 2.02 4.19
N GLN A 200 6.90 0.87 3.73
CA GLN A 200 7.73 -0.16 3.08
C GLN A 200 8.45 0.39 1.84
N ARG A 201 7.74 1.16 0.98
CA ARG A 201 8.38 1.78 -0.19
C ARG A 201 9.46 2.78 0.22
N LEU A 202 9.26 3.53 1.30
CA LEU A 202 10.26 4.46 1.81
C LEU A 202 11.48 3.73 2.39
N GLU A 203 11.26 2.60 3.06
CA GLU A 203 12.33 1.72 3.53
C GLU A 203 13.14 1.15 2.36
N GLU A 204 12.48 0.72 1.29
CA GLU A 204 13.14 0.29 0.04
C GLU A 204 13.98 1.43 -0.54
N PHE A 205 13.47 2.67 -0.56
CA PHE A 205 14.23 3.84 -1.01
C PHE A 205 15.44 4.16 -0.12
N SER A 206 15.35 3.91 1.18
CA SER A 206 16.44 4.08 2.13
C SER A 206 17.55 3.04 1.98
N LYS A 207 17.25 1.88 1.39
CA LYS A 207 18.19 0.77 1.20
C LYS A 207 18.88 0.79 -0.17
N LEU A 208 18.54 1.71 -1.07
CA LEU A 208 19.30 1.82 -2.30
C LEU A 208 20.75 2.20 -1.97
N PRO A 209 21.73 1.51 -2.58
CA PRO A 209 23.14 1.79 -2.34
C PRO A 209 23.42 3.26 -2.67
N HIS A 210 24.15 3.92 -1.80
CA HIS A 210 24.57 5.27 -2.06
C HIS A 210 25.58 5.21 -3.22
N GLU A 211 25.49 6.14 -4.17
CA GLU A 211 26.39 6.19 -5.34
C GLU A 211 27.90 6.13 -4.99
N LYS A 212 28.26 6.44 -3.73
CA LYS A 212 29.62 6.31 -3.20
C LYS A 212 30.06 4.87 -2.95
N ASP A 213 29.14 4.00 -2.52
CA ASP A 213 29.45 2.60 -2.22
C ASP A 213 29.65 1.78 -3.51
N CYS A 214 28.94 2.14 -4.60
CA CYS A 214 29.11 1.51 -5.91
C CYS A 214 30.50 1.78 -6.53
N LEU A 215 31.10 2.95 -6.24
CA LEU A 215 32.44 3.32 -6.73
C LEU A 215 33.59 2.70 -5.91
N GLU A 216 33.29 2.12 -4.74
CA GLU A 216 34.25 1.36 -3.95
C GLU A 216 34.20 -0.14 -4.30
N GLU A 217 33.04 -0.69 -4.63
CA GLU A 217 32.91 -2.06 -5.16
C GLU A 217 33.61 -2.22 -6.53
N GLU A 218 33.48 -1.25 -7.45
CA GLU A 218 34.24 -1.26 -8.72
C GLU A 218 35.76 -1.08 -8.52
N ARG A 219 36.18 -0.46 -7.40
CA ARG A 219 37.61 -0.32 -7.06
C ARG A 219 38.18 -1.54 -6.35
N GLY A 220 37.33 -2.36 -5.71
CA GLY A 220 37.71 -3.58 -5.00
C GLY A 220 37.91 -4.80 -5.90
N GLU A 221 37.27 -4.84 -7.08
CA GLU A 221 37.40 -5.97 -8.02
C GLU A 221 38.57 -5.86 -9.01
N VAL A 222 39.28 -4.72 -9.07
CA VAL A 222 40.46 -4.55 -9.93
C VAL A 222 41.73 -4.44 -9.08
N THR A 223 42.09 -5.53 -8.41
CA THR A 223 43.50 -5.77 -8.03
C THR A 223 43.95 -7.13 -8.56
N PRO A 224 44.53 -7.21 -9.76
CA PRO A 224 45.45 -8.30 -10.04
C PRO A 224 46.72 -8.04 -9.22
N LYS A 225 47.09 -9.02 -8.41
CA LYS A 225 48.42 -9.13 -7.82
C LYS A 225 49.46 -8.94 -8.92
N CYS A 226 50.33 -7.95 -8.77
CA CYS A 226 51.63 -7.95 -9.45
C CYS A 226 52.68 -8.05 -8.36
N ASP A 227 53.34 -9.20 -8.34
CA ASP A 227 54.47 -9.55 -7.49
C ASP A 227 55.64 -8.58 -7.69
N GLU A 228 56.44 -8.51 -6.63
CA GLU A 228 57.68 -7.75 -6.51
C GLU A 228 58.64 -7.99 -7.69
N MET A 229 59.17 -6.90 -8.25
CA MET A 229 60.55 -6.90 -8.74
C MET A 229 61.16 -5.50 -8.66
N GLU A 230 62.17 -5.37 -7.79
CA GLU A 230 63.05 -4.20 -7.71
C GLU A 230 63.83 -3.99 -9.02
N MET A 231 63.92 -2.75 -9.50
CA MET A 231 65.20 -2.23 -10.00
C MET A 231 65.27 -0.69 -9.95
N LYS A 232 66.33 -0.20 -9.31
CA LYS A 232 66.77 1.20 -9.23
C LYS A 232 67.07 1.83 -10.59
N GLY A 233 66.79 3.13 -10.77
CA GLY A 233 67.39 3.96 -11.83
C GLY A 233 66.89 5.40 -11.85
N LYS A 234 67.80 6.36 -12.06
CA LYS A 234 67.68 7.82 -11.89
C LYS A 234 67.09 8.58 -13.09
N PHE A 235 66.46 9.73 -12.78
CA PHE A 235 66.45 11.07 -13.40
C PHE A 235 66.28 11.31 -14.94
N ASP A 236 65.51 12.39 -15.19
CA ASP A 236 65.59 13.44 -16.23
C ASP A 236 64.74 13.40 -17.53
N ASN A 237 63.81 14.38 -17.56
CA ASN A 237 63.46 15.37 -18.60
C ASN A 237 63.20 15.03 -20.09
N SER A 238 62.08 15.61 -20.53
CA SER A 238 61.80 16.28 -21.83
C SER A 238 61.55 15.44 -23.08
N GLY A 239 60.57 15.89 -23.88
CA GLY A 239 60.53 15.64 -25.34
C GLY A 239 59.23 15.07 -25.90
N GLU A 240 58.48 15.96 -26.55
CA GLU A 240 57.58 15.79 -27.71
C GLU A 240 57.39 14.44 -28.44
N SER A 241 56.17 14.33 -28.97
CA SER A 241 55.76 13.80 -30.30
C SER A 241 55.07 12.41 -30.42
N THR A 242 53.75 12.50 -30.67
CA THR A 242 53.01 11.94 -31.82
C THR A 242 52.87 10.42 -32.04
N SER A 243 51.62 9.94 -31.79
CA SER A 243 50.85 8.84 -32.46
C SER A 243 51.35 7.39 -32.32
N PRO A 244 50.59 6.30 -32.62
CA PRO A 244 49.23 6.18 -33.19
C PRO A 244 48.29 5.15 -32.48
N LEU A 245 47.08 5.01 -33.02
CA LEU A 245 46.07 3.98 -32.72
C LEU A 245 46.58 2.54 -32.95
N PRO A 246 46.18 1.52 -32.15
CA PRO A 246 46.20 0.13 -32.58
C PRO A 246 44.77 -0.41 -32.77
N THR A 247 44.52 -0.82 -34.01
CA THR A 247 43.56 -1.83 -34.43
C THR A 247 43.82 -3.15 -33.71
N GLY A 248 42.78 -3.77 -33.16
CA GLY A 248 42.84 -5.12 -32.58
C GLY A 248 41.45 -5.71 -32.47
N ILE A 249 41.17 -6.69 -33.33
CA ILE A 249 39.96 -7.51 -33.36
C ILE A 249 39.83 -8.23 -32.01
N VAL A 250 38.69 -8.11 -31.35
CA VAL A 250 38.35 -8.87 -30.13
C VAL A 250 37.09 -9.68 -30.42
N ASP A 251 37.22 -10.99 -30.27
CA ASP A 251 36.16 -12.00 -30.34
C ASP A 251 35.00 -11.70 -29.37
N PRO A 252 33.77 -12.12 -29.68
CA PRO A 252 32.61 -11.79 -28.84
C PRO A 252 32.71 -12.48 -27.47
N PRO A 253 32.52 -11.77 -26.34
CA PRO A 253 32.49 -12.40 -25.03
C PRO A 253 31.19 -13.21 -24.86
N ALA A 254 31.36 -14.39 -24.27
CA ALA A 254 30.27 -15.33 -23.98
C ALA A 254 29.19 -14.71 -23.10
N ILE A 255 27.93 -15.00 -23.44
CA ILE A 255 26.73 -14.51 -22.77
C ILE A 255 26.59 -15.21 -21.41
N ASP A 256 26.72 -14.45 -20.32
CA ASP A 256 26.41 -14.91 -18.97
C ASP A 256 24.88 -14.89 -18.74
N GLN A 257 24.29 -16.08 -18.61
CA GLN A 257 22.84 -16.30 -18.47
C GLN A 257 22.27 -15.89 -17.09
N SER A 258 23.08 -15.29 -16.20
CA SER A 258 22.66 -14.95 -14.85
C SER A 258 21.86 -13.64 -14.72
N LYS A 259 21.74 -12.82 -15.78
CA LYS A 259 21.07 -11.49 -15.76
C LYS A 259 19.63 -11.44 -16.32
N GLU A 260 19.04 -12.57 -16.71
CA GLU A 260 17.64 -12.64 -17.17
C GLU A 260 16.63 -12.64 -16.01
N LYS A 261 16.37 -11.49 -15.38
CA LYS A 261 15.24 -11.39 -14.43
C LYS A 261 14.14 -10.41 -14.84
N TYR A 262 14.39 -9.54 -15.82
CA TYR A 262 13.42 -8.52 -16.26
C TYR A 262 13.38 -8.23 -17.76
N GLY A 263 13.84 -9.15 -18.63
CA GLY A 263 13.54 -9.12 -20.07
C GLY A 263 13.91 -7.86 -20.86
N VAL A 264 14.86 -7.05 -20.39
CA VAL A 264 15.36 -5.87 -21.11
C VAL A 264 16.88 -5.94 -21.15
N TYR A 265 17.42 -6.04 -22.36
CA TYR A 265 18.85 -6.05 -22.67
C TYR A 265 19.20 -4.72 -23.35
N LEU A 266 20.05 -3.91 -22.73
CA LEU A 266 20.60 -2.70 -23.31
C LEU A 266 22.12 -2.88 -23.37
N GLU A 267 22.63 -3.12 -24.55
CA GLU A 267 24.06 -3.23 -24.79
C GLU A 267 24.47 -2.15 -25.81
N ASN A 268 25.57 -1.44 -25.51
CA ASN A 268 26.23 -0.45 -26.37
C ASN A 268 25.38 0.75 -26.85
N VAL A 269 24.76 1.48 -25.93
CA VAL A 269 24.21 2.81 -26.25
C VAL A 269 25.21 3.90 -25.84
N PHE A 270 26.19 4.18 -26.70
CA PHE A 270 26.98 5.41 -26.63
C PHE A 270 26.23 6.54 -27.35
N VAL A 271 25.53 7.41 -26.59
CA VAL A 271 25.00 8.66 -27.15
C VAL A 271 26.06 9.76 -27.02
N SER A 272 26.87 9.94 -28.07
CA SER A 272 27.73 11.12 -28.21
C SER A 272 26.93 12.24 -28.87
N TYR A 273 26.66 13.33 -28.15
CA TYR A 273 26.06 14.52 -28.72
C TYR A 273 27.11 15.35 -29.47
N LYS A 274 27.25 15.12 -30.79
CA LYS A 274 27.96 16.06 -31.67
C LYS A 274 26.96 16.97 -32.38
N LYS A 275 26.69 18.11 -31.76
CA LYS A 275 25.86 19.19 -32.30
C LYS A 275 26.53 19.80 -33.54
N LYS A 276 25.95 19.59 -34.73
CA LYS A 276 26.01 20.51 -35.88
C LYS A 276 24.72 20.40 -36.69
N VAL A 277 23.82 21.36 -36.50
CA VAL A 277 22.72 21.60 -37.44
C VAL A 277 23.23 22.65 -38.42
N VAL A 278 23.28 22.29 -39.70
CA VAL A 278 23.48 23.21 -40.81
C VAL A 278 22.11 23.83 -41.12
N LEU A 279 22.05 25.17 -41.10
CA LEU A 279 20.92 25.94 -41.60
C LEU A 279 20.95 25.86 -43.13
N ASP A 280 19.94 25.23 -43.73
CA ASP A 280 19.73 25.35 -45.17
C ASP A 280 18.81 26.55 -45.44
N LYS A 281 19.29 27.44 -46.31
CA LYS A 281 18.55 28.58 -46.86
C LYS A 281 17.77 28.07 -48.06
N ASN A 282 16.47 28.31 -48.09
CA ASN A 282 15.73 28.82 -49.24
C ASN A 282 14.35 29.29 -48.81
#